data_AF-A0A9E5MX25-F1
#
_entry.id   AF-A0A9E5MX25-F1
#
_cell.length_a   1.000
_cell.length_b   1.000
_cell.length_c   1.000
_cell.angle_alpha   90.00
_cell.angle_beta   90.00
_cell.angle_gamma   90.00
#
_symmetry.space_group_name_H-M   'P 1'
#
loop_
_entity.id
_entity.type
_entity.pdbx_description
1 polymer ?
#
loop_
_entity_poly.entity_id
_entity_poly.type
_entity_poly.pdbx_seq_one_letter_code
_entity_poly.pdbx_strand_id
1 'polypeptide(L)' 'VALGVDARTDTPVTGVRVQAGRVTGVETPQGAISAPVVVNAAGPWAALIGEMAGLSIP' A
#
# COMPACT_ATOMS: atom_id res chain seq x y z
N VAL A 1 -13.95 -21.88 9.30
CA VAL A 1 -13.74 -20.64 10.08
C VAL A 1 -12.82 -19.74 9.26
N ALA A 2 -13.18 -18.49 9.02
CA ALA A 2 -12.30 -17.53 8.35
C ALA A 2 -11.29 -16.95 9.37
N LEU A 3 -10.03 -16.76 8.98
CA LEU A 3 -8.95 -16.31 9.87
C LEU A 3 -8.97 -14.79 10.16
N GLY A 4 -10.01 -14.07 9.74
CA GLY A 4 -10.22 -12.65 10.07
C GLY A 4 -9.59 -11.64 9.11
N VAL A 5 -9.12 -12.07 7.93
CA VAL A 5 -8.59 -11.15 6.90
C VAL A 5 -9.73 -10.48 6.13
N ASP A 6 -9.61 -9.17 5.90
CA ASP A 6 -10.40 -8.41 4.92
C ASP A 6 -9.62 -8.36 3.59
N ALA A 7 -10.13 -9.06 2.57
CA ALA A 7 -9.54 -9.11 1.24
C ALA A 7 -10.37 -8.27 0.27
N ARG A 8 -9.76 -7.24 -0.31
CA ARG A 8 -10.42 -6.29 -1.22
C ARG A 8 -9.79 -6.37 -2.61
N THR A 9 -10.55 -6.86 -3.58
CA THR A 9 -10.17 -6.78 -5.00
C THR A 9 -10.61 -5.42 -5.57
N ASP A 10 -10.16 -5.10 -6.79
CA ASP A 10 -10.55 -3.87 -7.51
C ASP A 10 -10.30 -2.58 -6.69
N THR A 11 -9.33 -2.68 -5.77
CA THR A 11 -8.92 -1.65 -4.80
C THR A 11 -7.43 -1.36 -5.01
N PRO A 12 -7.04 -0.79 -6.16
CA PRO A 12 -5.64 -0.52 -6.44
C PRO A 12 -5.11 0.54 -5.48
N VAL A 13 -3.87 0.35 -5.02
CA VAL A 13 -3.14 1.41 -4.32
C VAL A 13 -2.75 2.47 -5.34
N THR A 14 -3.14 3.72 -5.08
CA THR A 14 -2.82 4.89 -5.92
C THR A 14 -1.79 5.80 -5.27
N GLY A 15 -1.47 5.60 -3.99
CA GLY A 15 -0.46 6.34 -3.26
C GLY A 15 -0.09 5.68 -1.93
N VAL A 16 1.12 5.94 -1.43
CA VAL A 16 1.60 5.49 -0.12
C VAL A 16 1.79 6.70 0.78
N ARG A 17 1.10 6.73 1.92
CA ARG A 17 1.17 7.85 2.85
C ARG A 17 2.34 7.68 3.80
N VAL A 18 3.33 8.54 3.68
CA VAL A 18 4.52 8.56 4.55
C VAL A 18 4.56 9.86 5.36
N GLN A 19 4.73 9.75 6.67
CA GLN A 19 4.87 10.88 7.59
C GLN A 19 6.11 10.67 8.46
N ALA A 20 7.00 11.66 8.51
CA ALA A 20 8.26 11.59 9.25
C ALA A 20 9.06 10.28 8.98
N GLY A 21 9.10 9.85 7.71
CA GLY A 21 9.80 8.63 7.28
C GLY A 21 9.08 7.31 7.61
N ARG A 22 7.86 7.34 8.15
CA ARG A 22 7.07 6.14 8.49
C ARG A 22 5.79 6.06 7.65
N VAL A 23 5.48 4.86 7.16
CA VAL A 23 4.20 4.59 6.49
C VAL A 23 3.05 4.71 7.49
N THR A 24 1.99 5.39 7.08
CA THR A 24 0.74 5.57 7.85
C THR A 24 -0.48 4.98 7.13
N GLY A 25 -0.27 4.44 5.93
CA GLY A 25 -1.22 3.65 5.16
C GLY A 25 -1.14 3.94 3.67
N VAL A 26 -2.22 3.64 2.96
CA VAL A 26 -2.31 3.75 1.49
C VAL A 26 -3.53 4.55 1.08
N GLU A 27 -3.50 5.07 -0.15
CA GLU A 27 -4.63 5.69 -0.82
C GLU A 27 -5.18 4.74 -1.88
N THR A 28 -6.50 4.70 -1.99
CA THR A 28 -7.21 3.95 -3.04
C THR A 28 -8.36 4.80 -3.58
N PRO A 29 -8.94 4.45 -4.74
CA PRO A 29 -10.11 5.14 -5.27
C PRO A 29 -11.33 5.13 -4.33
N GLN A 30 -11.39 4.16 -3.42
CA GLN A 30 -12.47 3.99 -2.44
C GLN A 30 -12.17 4.69 -1.09
N GLY A 31 -11.04 5.40 -1.00
CA GLY A 31 -10.62 6.15 0.18
C GLY A 31 -9.29 5.66 0.75
N ALA A 32 -8.81 6.37 1.76
CA ALA A 32 -7.57 6.00 2.44
C ALA A 32 -7.77 4.81 3.39
N ILE A 33 -6.81 3.88 3.37
CA ILE A 33 -6.74 2.79 4.34
C ILE A 33 -5.61 3.11 5.31
N SER A 34 -5.92 3.16 6.62
CA SER A 34 -4.91 3.36 7.67
C SER A 34 -4.18 2.06 7.94
N ALA A 35 -2.85 2.10 7.90
CA ALA A 35 -2.02 0.94 8.22
C ALA A 35 -0.67 1.40 8.78
N PRO A 36 -0.27 0.94 9.98
CA PRO A 36 1.05 1.27 10.56
C PRO A 36 2.20 0.53 9.87
N VAL A 37 1.88 -0.50 9.09
CA VAL A 37 2.81 -1.32 8.30
C VAL A 37 2.15 -1.61 6.95
N VAL A 38 2.93 -1.51 5.88
CA VAL A 38 2.52 -1.89 4.52
C VAL A 38 3.59 -2.83 3.96
N VAL A 39 3.16 -3.94 3.36
CA VAL A 39 4.03 -4.88 2.66
C VAL A 39 3.77 -4.75 1.18
N ASN A 40 4.79 -4.36 0.41
CA ASN A 40 4.70 -4.31 -1.05
C ASN A 40 4.88 -5.73 -1.61
N ALA A 41 3.76 -6.35 -1.98
CA ALA A 41 3.71 -7.64 -2.66
C ALA A 41 3.12 -7.51 -4.08
N ALA A 42 3.31 -6.35 -4.73
CA ALA A 42 2.66 -6.01 -6.00
C ALA A 42 3.32 -6.64 -7.25
N GLY A 43 4.22 -7.62 -7.08
CA GLY A 43 4.85 -8.33 -8.20
C GLY A 43 5.51 -7.38 -9.21
N PRO A 44 5.18 -7.46 -10.51
CA PRO A 44 5.74 -6.56 -11.53
C PRO A 44 5.51 -5.07 -11.29
N TRP A 45 4.50 -4.70 -10.49
CA TRP A 45 4.21 -3.30 -10.15
C TRP A 45 4.92 -2.84 -8.87
N ALA A 46 5.79 -3.67 -8.28
CA ALA A 46 6.47 -3.34 -7.03
C ALA A 46 7.25 -2.04 -7.12
N ALA A 47 7.95 -1.79 -8.24
CA ALA A 47 8.70 -0.54 -8.47
C ALA A 47 7.79 0.69 -8.41
N LEU A 48 6.64 0.65 -9.09
CA LEU A 48 5.66 1.74 -9.09
C LEU A 48 5.13 2.04 -7.67
N ILE A 49 4.84 0.99 -6.88
CA ILE A 49 4.43 1.16 -5.47
C ILE A 49 5.59 1.70 -4.62
N GLY A 50 6.84 1.30 -4.91
CA GLY A 50 8.03 1.83 -4.27
C GLY A 50 8.19 3.34 -4.50
N GLU A 51 8.01 3.79 -5.73
CA GLU A 51 8.09 5.21 -6.10
C GLU A 51 7.05 6.05 -5.34
N MET A 52 5.83 5.53 -5.16
CA MET A 52 4.80 6.19 -4.34
C MET A 52 5.23 6.39 -2.87
N ALA A 53 6.12 5.53 -2.36
CA ALA A 53 6.70 5.65 -1.02
C ALA A 53 8.02 6.45 -1.00
N GLY A 54 8.45 7.02 -2.13
CA GLY A 54 9.72 7.73 -2.27
C GLY A 54 10.94 6.79 -2.36
N LEU A 55 10.74 5.53 -2.74
CA LEU A 55 11.79 4.52 -2.88
C LEU A 55 12.04 4.20 -4.35
N SER A 56 13.30 3.91 -4.69
CA SER A 56 13.65 3.27 -5.96
C SER A 56 13.93 1.79 -5.69
N ILE A 57 13.15 0.92 -6.33
CA ILE A 57 13.28 -0.53 -6.18
C ILE A 57 13.96 -1.08 -7.46
N PRO A 58 15.12 -1.76 -7.36
CA PRO A 58 15.83 -2.36 -8.49
C PRO A 58 15.07 -3.49 -9.19
#